data_AF-V4JFK3-F1
#
_entry.id   AF-V4JFK3-F1
#
_cell.length_a   1.000
_cell.length_b   1.000
_cell.length_c   1.000
_cell.angle_alpha   90.00
_cell.angle_beta   90.00
_cell.angle_gamma   90.00
#
_symmetry.space_group_name_H-M   'P 1'
#
loop_
_entity.id
_entity.type
_entity.pdbx_description
1 polymer ?
#
loop_
_entity_poly.entity_id
_entity_poly.type
_entity_poly.pdbx_seq_one_letter_code
_entity_poly.pdbx_strand_id
1 'polypeptide(L)'
;MSADKILPGMSEADFIQRYGFGISTFYSGKPPQLSEGYSPARIGLGQRNIDIFKNLSPADQVAYNRTLFGDNMGESLAVSIEGENFSRTGGCTREGISQVFSPDELKATYYNPKDALVNKDPRIKKALRKYVEEMRSKGFDYNHPDEVEPDVRERLAALTNNGTLQLSEMTPDQIRALKRLQTYERRAAAMNFYLSEEIFDPVEEEIEKEMFSRQGK
;
A
#
# COMPACT_ATOMS: atom_id res chain seq x y z
N MET A 1 1.38 -10.55 0.86
CA MET A 1 1.31 -9.08 0.91
C MET A 1 1.23 -8.66 2.37
N SER A 2 2.18 -7.86 2.85
CA SER A 2 2.10 -7.28 4.21
C SER A 2 1.50 -5.89 4.16
N ALA A 3 0.49 -5.62 4.99
CA ALA A 3 -0.07 -4.29 5.18
C ALA A 3 1.01 -3.34 5.69
N ASP A 4 1.15 -2.23 4.97
CA ASP A 4 2.00 -1.05 5.20
C ASP A 4 1.84 -0.39 6.58
N LYS A 5 0.84 -0.83 7.35
CA LYS A 5 0.37 -0.19 8.57
C LYS A 5 0.40 -1.16 9.74
N ILE A 6 1.59 -1.45 10.23
CA ILE A 6 1.77 -2.14 11.50
C ILE A 6 1.62 -1.11 12.62
N LEU A 7 0.55 -1.19 13.41
CA LEU A 7 0.47 -0.45 14.68
C LEU A 7 1.31 -1.20 15.73
N PRO A 8 2.17 -0.52 16.51
CA PRO A 8 2.95 -1.17 17.55
C PRO A 8 2.08 -2.04 18.47
N GLY A 9 2.39 -3.33 18.56
CA GLY A 9 1.63 -4.30 19.37
C GLY A 9 0.38 -4.88 18.71
N MET A 10 0.19 -4.72 17.39
CA MET A 10 -0.93 -5.28 16.63
C MET A 10 -0.42 -6.19 15.51
N SER A 11 -1.03 -7.37 15.34
CA SER A 11 -0.76 -8.24 14.19
C SER A 11 -1.36 -7.66 12.91
N GLU A 12 -0.89 -8.12 11.76
CA GLU A 12 -1.43 -7.70 10.46
C GLU A 12 -2.90 -8.08 10.31
N ALA A 13 -3.27 -9.32 10.67
CA ALA A 13 -4.65 -9.78 10.66
C ALA A 13 -5.55 -8.92 11.57
N ASP A 14 -5.07 -8.55 12.77
CA ASP A 14 -5.78 -7.64 13.67
C ASP A 14 -5.93 -6.23 13.07
N PHE A 15 -4.89 -5.74 12.39
CA PHE A 15 -4.92 -4.44 11.73
C PHE A 15 -5.96 -4.44 10.61
N ILE A 16 -5.92 -5.42 9.71
CA ILE A 16 -6.83 -5.55 8.57
C ILE A 16 -8.27 -5.69 9.06
N GLN A 17 -8.50 -6.48 10.12
CA GLN A 17 -9.84 -6.64 10.67
C GLN A 17 -10.41 -5.33 11.25
N ARG A 18 -9.56 -4.51 11.87
CA ARG A 18 -9.97 -3.24 12.50
C ARG A 18 -10.03 -2.06 11.54
N TYR A 19 -9.11 -2.01 10.58
CA TYR A 19 -8.86 -0.82 9.76
C TYR A 19 -8.87 -1.10 8.25
N GLY A 20 -8.95 -2.35 7.81
CA GLY A 20 -8.81 -2.71 6.41
C GLY A 20 -7.42 -2.34 5.90
N PHE A 21 -7.35 -1.65 4.77
CA PHE A 21 -6.10 -1.09 4.25
C PHE A 21 -5.69 0.22 4.93
N GLY A 22 -6.48 0.76 5.86
CA GLY A 22 -6.21 2.06 6.48
C GLY A 22 -6.33 3.25 5.51
N ILE A 23 -7.08 3.11 4.42
CA ILE A 23 -7.26 4.13 3.37
C ILE A 23 -8.41 5.06 3.75
N SER A 24 -9.63 4.54 3.86
CA SER A 24 -10.82 5.32 4.24
C SER A 24 -11.05 5.31 5.75
N THR A 25 -10.59 4.28 6.48
CA THR A 25 -10.76 4.16 7.93
C THR A 25 -9.92 5.16 8.72
N PHE A 26 -8.77 5.57 8.18
CA PHE A 26 -7.94 6.64 8.74
C PHE A 26 -8.20 8.00 8.12
N TYR A 27 -9.09 8.12 7.15
CA TYR A 27 -9.45 9.40 6.59
C TYR A 27 -10.13 10.28 7.66
N SER A 28 -9.41 11.29 8.10
CA SER A 28 -9.81 12.24 9.14
C SER A 28 -10.24 13.59 8.56
N GLY A 29 -9.90 13.85 7.29
CA GLY A 29 -10.10 15.15 6.67
C GLY A 29 -9.46 16.27 7.50
N LYS A 30 -8.27 16.03 8.08
CA LYS A 30 -7.49 17.01 8.84
C LYS A 30 -6.05 17.06 8.32
N PRO A 31 -5.35 18.19 8.45
CA PRO A 31 -3.90 18.22 8.26
C PRO A 31 -3.24 17.15 9.14
N PRO A 32 -2.25 16.40 8.62
CA PRO A 32 -1.57 16.61 7.35
C PRO A 32 -2.13 15.84 6.13
N GLN A 33 -3.28 15.16 6.26
CA GLN A 33 -3.92 14.52 5.10
C GLN A 33 -4.39 15.57 4.08
N LEU A 34 -4.71 16.77 4.56
CA LEU A 34 -5.20 17.90 3.75
C LEU A 34 -4.20 19.03 3.58
N SER A 35 -3.00 18.94 4.17
CA SER A 35 -2.01 20.00 3.97
C SER A 35 -1.53 19.99 2.52
N GLU A 36 -1.53 21.14 1.86
CA GLU A 36 -0.76 21.31 0.63
C GLU A 36 0.72 21.13 0.97
N GLY A 37 1.38 20.19 0.28
CA GLY A 37 2.76 19.80 0.58
C GLY A 37 2.89 18.61 1.54
N TYR A 38 4.12 18.10 1.65
CA TYR A 38 4.44 16.89 2.39
C TYR A 38 4.29 17.05 3.91
N SER A 39 3.98 15.93 4.59
CA SER A 39 4.16 15.76 6.03
C SER A 39 4.69 14.36 6.38
N PRO A 40 5.62 14.22 7.34
CA PRO A 40 6.12 12.93 7.81
C PRO A 40 5.06 11.94 8.29
N ALA A 41 3.90 12.43 8.74
CA ALA A 41 2.80 11.57 9.15
C ALA A 41 2.09 10.88 7.98
N ARG A 42 2.26 11.38 6.74
CA ARG A 42 1.62 10.81 5.53
C ARG A 42 2.29 9.52 5.06
N ILE A 43 3.57 9.32 5.39
CA ILE A 43 4.38 8.18 4.95
C ILE A 43 4.99 7.38 6.12
N GLY A 44 4.44 7.54 7.32
CA GLY A 44 4.80 6.68 8.45
C GLY A 44 6.20 6.85 9.03
N LEU A 45 6.84 8.03 8.95
CA LEU A 45 8.20 8.25 9.50
C LEU A 45 8.33 8.15 11.04
N GLY A 46 7.25 7.85 11.75
CA GLY A 46 7.21 7.76 13.21
C GLY A 46 7.18 9.13 13.91
N GLN A 47 6.77 9.11 15.19
CA GLN A 47 6.49 10.33 15.97
C GLN A 47 7.71 11.26 16.09
N ARG A 48 8.91 10.71 16.26
CA ARG A 48 10.15 11.50 16.40
C ARG A 48 10.43 12.37 15.18
N ASN A 49 10.26 11.82 13.97
CA ASN A 49 10.48 12.59 12.74
C ASN A 49 9.36 13.61 12.51
N ILE A 50 8.13 13.28 12.92
CA ILE A 50 7.02 14.24 12.93
C ILE A 50 7.36 15.44 13.84
N ASP A 51 7.89 15.18 15.03
CA ASP A 51 8.22 16.24 16.00
C ASP A 51 9.39 17.11 15.53
N ILE A 52 10.42 16.51 14.91
CA ILE A 52 11.51 17.26 14.28
C ILE A 52 10.95 18.18 13.20
N PHE A 53 10.20 17.62 12.25
CA PHE A 53 9.66 18.36 11.11
C PHE A 53 8.75 19.52 11.52
N LYS A 54 7.89 19.32 12.52
CA LYS A 54 6.99 20.37 13.03
C LYS A 54 7.72 21.57 13.63
N ASN A 55 8.94 21.36 14.14
CA ASN A 55 9.77 22.41 14.72
C ASN A 55 10.67 23.11 13.70
N LEU A 56 10.64 22.69 12.42
CA LEU A 56 11.37 23.34 11.34
C LEU A 56 10.60 24.57 10.82
N SER A 57 11.35 25.58 10.34
CA SER A 57 10.76 26.70 9.61
C SER A 57 10.09 26.19 8.31
N PRO A 58 9.15 26.95 7.69
CA PRO A 58 8.54 26.52 6.44
C PRO A 58 9.55 26.22 5.32
N ALA A 59 10.64 27.00 5.23
CA ALA A 59 11.70 26.77 4.26
C ALA A 59 12.47 25.47 4.56
N ASP A 60 12.76 25.23 5.84
CA ASP A 60 13.46 24.02 6.29
C ASP A 60 12.61 22.76 6.17
N GLN A 61 11.29 22.87 6.31
CA GLN A 61 10.37 21.77 6.03
C GLN A 61 10.46 21.34 4.56
N VAL A 62 10.46 22.30 3.63
CA VAL A 62 10.65 22.00 2.20
C VAL A 62 12.02 21.36 1.94
N ALA A 63 13.09 21.90 2.55
CA ALA A 63 14.44 21.37 2.43
C ALA A 63 14.58 19.95 3.00
N TYR A 64 13.96 19.68 4.16
CA TYR A 64 13.92 18.36 4.79
C TYR A 64 13.30 17.33 3.84
N ASN A 65 12.15 17.66 3.23
CA ASN A 65 11.43 16.74 2.36
C ASN A 65 12.16 16.45 1.08
N ARG A 66 12.72 17.49 0.44
CA ARG A 66 13.53 17.35 -0.77
C ARG A 66 14.80 16.57 -0.50
N THR A 67 15.44 16.80 0.64
CA THR A 67 16.63 16.04 1.03
C THR A 67 16.29 14.56 1.20
N LEU A 68 15.17 14.24 1.87
CA LEU A 68 14.85 12.86 2.21
C LEU A 68 14.24 12.06 1.04
N PHE A 69 13.38 12.69 0.23
CA PHE A 69 12.57 12.03 -0.82
C PHE A 69 12.79 12.57 -2.23
N GLY A 70 13.57 13.64 -2.40
CA GLY A 70 13.70 14.33 -3.68
C GLY A 70 12.40 15.00 -4.10
N ASP A 71 12.11 14.98 -5.41
CA ASP A 71 10.95 15.65 -5.99
C ASP A 71 9.62 14.92 -5.72
N ASN A 72 9.68 13.61 -5.48
CA ASN A 72 8.50 12.78 -5.19
C ASN A 72 8.34 12.54 -3.69
N MET A 73 7.86 13.55 -2.98
CA MET A 73 7.76 13.49 -1.51
C MET A 73 6.83 12.39 -0.96
N GLY A 74 5.99 11.77 -1.78
CA GLY A 74 5.15 10.64 -1.39
C GLY A 74 5.82 9.27 -1.46
N GLU A 75 7.02 9.17 -2.05
CA GLU A 75 7.70 7.91 -2.40
C GLU A 75 8.76 7.57 -1.36
N SER A 76 8.29 7.18 -0.17
CA SER A 76 9.16 6.67 0.89
C SER A 76 9.69 5.27 0.56
N LEU A 77 10.71 4.82 1.28
CA LEU A 77 11.22 3.44 1.13
C LEU A 77 10.12 2.39 1.31
N ALA A 78 9.28 2.52 2.34
CA ALA A 78 8.19 1.58 2.60
C ALA A 78 7.21 1.51 1.42
N VAL A 79 6.74 2.67 0.96
CA VAL A 79 5.85 2.80 -0.20
C VAL A 79 6.45 2.18 -1.46
N SER A 80 7.76 2.40 -1.70
CA SER A 80 8.43 1.86 -2.88
C SER A 80 8.73 0.36 -2.80
N ILE A 81 8.92 -0.21 -1.60
CA ILE A 81 9.02 -1.66 -1.41
C ILE A 81 7.65 -2.31 -1.66
N GLU A 82 6.57 -1.76 -1.10
CA GLU A 82 5.22 -2.28 -1.26
C GLU A 82 4.73 -2.23 -2.71
N GLY A 83 4.98 -1.13 -3.39
CA GLY A 83 4.66 -1.00 -4.81
C GLY A 83 5.67 -1.66 -5.74
N GLU A 84 6.70 -2.32 -5.19
CA GLU A 84 7.86 -2.88 -5.90
C GLU A 84 8.44 -1.96 -6.98
N ASN A 85 8.43 -0.65 -6.70
CA ASN A 85 8.76 0.38 -7.67
C ASN A 85 9.61 1.48 -7.03
N PHE A 86 10.92 1.34 -7.19
CA PHE A 86 11.90 2.31 -6.69
C PHE A 86 12.12 3.50 -7.63
N SER A 87 11.52 3.50 -8.81
CA SER A 87 11.83 4.49 -9.87
C SER A 87 11.49 5.92 -9.51
N ARG A 88 10.59 6.09 -8.55
CA ARG A 88 10.11 7.40 -8.10
C ARG A 88 10.79 7.87 -6.82
N THR A 89 11.60 7.03 -6.16
CA THR A 89 12.39 7.42 -4.98
C THR A 89 13.40 8.51 -5.35
N GLY A 90 13.69 9.41 -4.41
CA GLY A 90 14.66 10.49 -4.56
C GLY A 90 15.44 10.75 -3.27
N GLY A 91 16.32 11.76 -3.32
CA GLY A 91 17.08 12.22 -2.15
C GLY A 91 17.92 11.13 -1.49
N CYS A 92 18.06 11.22 -0.17
CA CYS A 92 18.78 10.23 0.63
C CYS A 92 18.14 8.83 0.55
N THR A 93 16.82 8.72 0.33
CA THR A 93 16.16 7.43 0.13
C THR A 93 16.72 6.73 -1.12
N ARG A 94 16.83 7.46 -2.23
CA ARG A 94 17.40 6.93 -3.49
C ARG A 94 18.87 6.53 -3.33
N GLU A 95 19.65 7.36 -2.65
CA GLU A 95 21.06 7.11 -2.40
C GLU A 95 21.28 5.85 -1.56
N GLY A 96 20.45 5.65 -0.53
CA GLY A 96 20.50 4.47 0.33
C GLY A 96 20.18 3.18 -0.45
N ILE A 97 19.07 3.15 -1.19
CA ILE A 97 18.67 1.93 -1.93
C ILE A 97 19.63 1.60 -3.07
N SER A 98 20.27 2.60 -3.69
CA SER A 98 21.21 2.38 -4.80
C SER A 98 22.50 1.67 -4.37
N GLN A 99 22.73 1.52 -3.05
CA GLN A 99 23.82 0.72 -2.51
C GLN A 99 23.49 -0.77 -2.43
N VAL A 100 22.21 -1.13 -2.51
CA VAL A 100 21.70 -2.50 -2.33
C VAL A 100 21.12 -3.05 -3.61
N PHE A 101 20.36 -2.23 -4.36
CA PHE A 101 19.69 -2.62 -5.59
C PHE A 101 20.48 -2.18 -6.83
N SER A 102 20.46 -3.00 -7.86
CA SER A 102 21.08 -2.71 -9.15
C SER A 102 20.38 -1.57 -9.89
N PRO A 103 21.06 -0.88 -10.83
CA PRO A 103 20.44 0.17 -11.64
C PRO A 103 19.19 -0.29 -12.42
N ASP A 104 19.09 -1.57 -12.76
CA ASP A 104 17.93 -2.13 -13.45
C ASP A 104 16.75 -2.34 -12.50
N GLU A 105 16.97 -2.87 -11.29
CA GLU A 105 15.96 -3.01 -10.23
C GLU A 105 15.33 -1.67 -9.82
N LEU A 106 16.03 -0.59 -10.08
CA LEU A 106 15.63 0.76 -9.74
C LEU A 106 14.77 1.46 -10.81
N LYS A 107 14.45 0.79 -11.93
CA LYS A 107 13.66 1.34 -13.04
C LYS A 107 12.17 1.06 -12.89
N ALA A 108 11.33 1.93 -13.45
CA ALA A 108 9.87 1.79 -13.41
C ALA A 108 9.38 0.55 -14.16
N THR A 109 10.19 0.07 -15.11
CA THR A 109 9.93 -1.09 -15.95
C THR A 109 10.51 -2.37 -15.35
N TYR A 110 11.17 -2.30 -14.20
CA TYR A 110 11.64 -3.50 -13.53
C TYR A 110 10.42 -4.29 -13.07
N TYR A 111 10.41 -5.56 -13.45
CA TYR A 111 9.43 -6.51 -13.01
C TYR A 111 10.21 -7.72 -12.53
N ASN A 112 10.00 -8.10 -11.27
CA ASN A 112 10.75 -9.16 -10.63
C ASN A 112 10.69 -10.44 -11.49
N PRO A 113 11.84 -10.94 -11.99
CA PRO A 113 11.86 -12.12 -12.84
C PRO A 113 11.30 -13.37 -12.17
N LYS A 114 11.34 -13.45 -10.83
CA LYS A 114 10.72 -14.57 -10.09
C LYS A 114 9.20 -14.50 -10.20
N ASP A 115 8.60 -13.34 -9.98
CA ASP A 115 7.15 -13.15 -10.09
C ASP A 115 6.68 -13.36 -11.53
N ALA A 116 7.53 -13.03 -12.51
CA ALA A 116 7.28 -13.36 -13.92
C ALA A 116 7.21 -14.86 -14.21
N LEU A 117 7.98 -15.67 -13.48
CA LEU A 117 7.97 -17.13 -13.60
C LEU A 117 6.78 -17.73 -12.86
N VAL A 118 6.53 -17.27 -11.63
CA VAL A 118 5.40 -17.68 -10.80
C VAL A 118 4.06 -17.36 -11.49
N ASN A 119 3.87 -16.14 -11.99
CA ASN A 119 2.63 -15.73 -12.68
C ASN A 119 2.37 -16.44 -14.01
N LYS A 120 3.40 -17.09 -14.60
CA LYS A 120 3.21 -17.95 -15.78
C LYS A 120 2.79 -19.36 -15.42
N ASP A 121 2.96 -19.80 -14.16
CA ASP A 121 2.62 -21.14 -13.72
C ASP A 121 1.09 -21.39 -13.84
N PRO A 122 0.66 -22.48 -14.50
CA PRO A 122 -0.76 -22.83 -14.61
C PRO A 122 -1.49 -22.97 -13.27
N ARG A 123 -0.77 -23.33 -12.19
CA ARG A 123 -1.31 -23.42 -10.83
C ARG A 123 -1.71 -22.05 -10.29
N ILE A 124 -0.89 -21.01 -10.49
CA ILE A 124 -1.23 -19.63 -10.12
C ILE A 124 -2.45 -19.14 -10.90
N LYS A 125 -2.53 -19.44 -12.21
CA LYS A 125 -3.73 -19.10 -12.99
C LYS A 125 -5.00 -19.78 -12.49
N LYS A 126 -4.88 -21.00 -11.94
CA LYS A 126 -5.99 -21.73 -11.33
C LYS A 126 -6.35 -21.14 -9.97
N ALA A 127 -5.35 -20.81 -9.15
CA ALA A 127 -5.49 -20.10 -7.89
C ALA A 127 -6.24 -18.76 -8.10
N LEU A 128 -5.84 -17.98 -9.11
CA LEU A 128 -6.49 -16.73 -9.46
C LEU A 128 -7.98 -16.92 -9.80
N ARG A 129 -8.34 -17.92 -10.60
CA ARG A 129 -9.76 -18.21 -10.88
C ARG A 129 -10.56 -18.52 -9.62
N LYS A 130 -9.99 -19.32 -8.72
CA LYS A 130 -10.61 -19.64 -7.42
C LYS A 130 -10.79 -18.37 -6.57
N TYR A 131 -9.76 -17.52 -6.51
CA TYR A 131 -9.83 -16.23 -5.82
C TYR A 131 -11.01 -15.39 -6.35
N VAL A 132 -11.14 -15.27 -7.68
CA VAL A 132 -12.23 -14.49 -8.30
C VAL A 132 -13.61 -15.05 -7.96
N GLU A 133 -13.78 -16.37 -8.00
CA GLU A 133 -15.03 -17.05 -7.63
C GLU A 133 -15.40 -16.79 -6.16
N GLU A 134 -14.42 -16.91 -5.25
CA GLU A 134 -14.62 -16.68 -3.83
C GLU A 134 -14.94 -15.21 -3.54
N MET A 135 -14.21 -14.25 -4.12
CA MET A 135 -14.51 -12.82 -3.97
C MET A 135 -15.94 -12.48 -4.44
N ARG A 136 -16.34 -13.00 -5.61
CA ARG A 136 -17.71 -12.82 -6.13
C ARG A 136 -18.76 -13.42 -5.20
N SER A 137 -18.51 -14.58 -4.62
CA SER A 137 -19.42 -15.21 -3.65
C SER A 137 -19.65 -14.34 -2.40
N LYS A 138 -18.69 -13.49 -2.05
CA LYS A 138 -18.76 -12.54 -0.92
C LYS A 138 -19.29 -11.16 -1.31
N GLY A 139 -19.66 -10.98 -2.58
CA GLY A 139 -20.20 -9.73 -3.13
C GLY A 139 -19.14 -8.72 -3.56
N PHE A 140 -17.92 -9.17 -3.87
CA PHE A 140 -16.85 -8.34 -4.42
C PHE A 140 -16.54 -8.76 -5.86
N ASP A 141 -16.44 -7.80 -6.78
CA ASP A 141 -16.13 -8.08 -8.17
C ASP A 141 -14.72 -7.61 -8.50
N TYR A 142 -13.74 -8.42 -8.10
CA TYR A 142 -12.33 -8.22 -8.40
C TYR A 142 -11.79 -9.42 -9.16
N ASN A 143 -10.96 -9.16 -10.14
CA ASN A 143 -10.30 -10.18 -10.96
C ASN A 143 -8.88 -10.49 -10.45
N HIS A 144 -8.33 -9.65 -9.56
CA HIS A 144 -7.01 -9.81 -8.97
C HIS A 144 -6.92 -9.17 -7.57
N PRO A 145 -6.13 -9.72 -6.63
CA PRO A 145 -5.89 -9.10 -5.32
C PRO A 145 -5.43 -7.64 -5.37
N ASP A 146 -4.59 -7.31 -6.35
CA ASP A 146 -4.02 -5.97 -6.53
C ASP A 146 -5.06 -4.92 -6.97
N GLU A 147 -6.27 -5.32 -7.37
CA GLU A 147 -7.33 -4.39 -7.78
C GLU A 147 -8.06 -3.79 -6.57
N VAL A 148 -8.02 -4.44 -5.40
CA VAL A 148 -8.87 -4.09 -4.25
C VAL A 148 -8.49 -2.75 -3.65
N GLU A 149 -7.21 -2.55 -3.34
CA GLU A 149 -6.73 -1.30 -2.73
C GLU A 149 -6.88 -0.08 -3.66
N PRO A 150 -6.47 -0.14 -4.95
CA PRO A 150 -6.68 0.96 -5.89
C PRO A 150 -8.14 1.38 -6.02
N ASP A 151 -9.08 0.43 -6.09
CA ASP A 151 -10.52 0.73 -6.14
C ASP A 151 -11.01 1.43 -4.87
N VAL A 152 -10.58 0.99 -3.67
CA VAL A 152 -10.91 1.68 -2.41
C VAL A 152 -10.35 3.11 -2.41
N ARG A 153 -9.12 3.30 -2.90
CA ARG A 153 -8.47 4.61 -3.01
C ARG A 153 -9.22 5.54 -3.97
N GLU A 154 -9.64 5.04 -5.13
CA GLU A 154 -10.41 5.78 -6.12
C GLU A 154 -11.78 6.19 -5.56
N ARG A 155 -12.49 5.27 -4.89
CA ARG A 155 -13.77 5.58 -4.22
C ARG A 155 -13.61 6.65 -3.15
N LEU A 156 -12.53 6.59 -2.36
CA LEU A 156 -12.26 7.62 -1.35
C LEU A 156 -11.98 8.96 -2.03
N ALA A 157 -11.14 8.99 -3.06
CA ALA A 157 -10.80 10.20 -3.80
C ALA A 157 -12.04 10.87 -4.39
N ALA A 158 -12.95 10.09 -4.98
CA ALA A 158 -14.23 10.58 -5.50
C ALA A 158 -15.13 11.21 -4.41
N LEU A 159 -15.12 10.64 -3.19
CA LEU A 159 -15.91 11.17 -2.06
C LEU A 159 -15.34 12.45 -1.44
N THR A 160 -14.03 12.66 -1.57
CA THR A 160 -13.26 13.61 -0.76
C THR A 160 -12.58 14.69 -1.59
N ASN A 161 -12.95 14.82 -2.87
CA ASN A 161 -12.30 15.72 -3.82
C ASN A 161 -10.78 15.48 -3.87
N ASN A 162 -10.37 14.25 -4.16
CA ASN A 162 -8.98 13.79 -4.13
C ASN A 162 -8.29 14.01 -2.76
N GLY A 163 -9.03 13.79 -1.68
CA GLY A 163 -8.50 13.92 -0.32
C GLY A 163 -8.24 15.35 0.11
N THR A 164 -8.96 16.34 -0.45
CA THR A 164 -8.83 17.76 -0.07
C THR A 164 -9.97 18.26 0.82
N LEU A 165 -11.09 17.56 0.84
CA LEU A 165 -12.27 17.94 1.62
C LEU A 165 -12.05 17.70 3.12
N GLN A 166 -12.43 18.63 4.01
CA GLN A 166 -12.45 18.36 5.45
C GLN A 166 -13.68 17.55 5.85
N LEU A 167 -13.55 16.72 6.88
CA LEU A 167 -14.69 15.96 7.41
C LEU A 167 -15.80 16.91 7.91
N SER A 168 -15.44 18.07 8.45
CA SER A 168 -16.37 19.13 8.87
C SER A 168 -17.10 19.83 7.72
N GLU A 169 -16.57 19.72 6.51
CA GLU A 169 -17.11 20.32 5.28
C GLU A 169 -17.93 19.31 4.48
N MET A 170 -17.89 18.02 4.85
CA MET A 170 -18.69 16.98 4.20
C MET A 170 -20.17 17.13 4.53
N THR A 171 -21.00 16.99 3.51
CA THR A 171 -22.45 16.86 3.66
C THR A 171 -22.83 15.60 4.45
N PRO A 172 -24.03 15.55 5.05
CA PRO A 172 -24.51 14.34 5.73
C PRO A 172 -24.50 13.08 4.84
N ASP A 173 -24.76 13.24 3.53
CA ASP A 173 -24.70 12.13 2.57
C ASP A 173 -23.27 11.65 2.31
N GLN A 174 -22.32 12.58 2.17
CA GLN A 174 -20.90 12.24 2.05
C GLN A 174 -20.39 11.52 3.30
N ILE A 175 -20.78 11.96 4.50
CA ILE A 175 -20.42 11.27 5.75
C ILE A 175 -21.00 9.85 5.79
N ARG A 176 -22.25 9.66 5.36
CA ARG A 176 -22.84 8.31 5.22
C ARG A 176 -22.11 7.47 4.20
N ALA A 177 -21.73 8.04 3.06
CA ALA A 177 -20.98 7.35 2.02
C ALA A 177 -19.58 6.94 2.48
N LEU A 178 -18.87 7.80 3.21
CA LEU A 178 -17.59 7.50 3.83
C LEU A 178 -17.72 6.33 4.81
N LYS A 179 -18.73 6.31 5.69
CA LYS A 179 -18.96 5.18 6.61
C LYS A 179 -19.24 3.86 5.88
N ARG A 180 -19.96 3.92 4.76
CA ARG A 180 -20.18 2.74 3.89
C ARG A 180 -18.86 2.28 3.27
N LEU A 181 -18.04 3.20 2.78
CA LEU A 181 -16.72 2.88 2.22
C LEU A 181 -15.80 2.26 3.28
N GLN A 182 -15.78 2.79 4.50
CA GLN A 182 -15.02 2.23 5.62
C GLN A 182 -15.44 0.80 5.97
N THR A 183 -16.74 0.52 5.89
CA THR A 183 -17.27 -0.83 6.13
C THR A 183 -16.95 -1.77 4.97
N TYR A 184 -17.03 -1.26 3.74
CA TYR A 184 -16.63 -1.97 2.53
C TYR A 184 -15.15 -2.34 2.57
N GLU A 185 -14.28 -1.36 2.81
CA GLU A 185 -12.83 -1.53 2.90
C GLU A 185 -12.45 -2.62 3.90
N ARG A 186 -12.96 -2.58 5.14
CA ARG A 186 -12.66 -3.62 6.14
C ARG A 186 -13.04 -5.02 5.65
N ARG A 187 -14.21 -5.17 5.04
CA ARG A 187 -14.67 -6.48 4.54
C ARG A 187 -13.87 -6.94 3.33
N ALA A 188 -13.59 -6.04 2.39
CA ALA A 188 -12.83 -6.34 1.18
C ALA A 188 -11.38 -6.69 1.53
N ALA A 189 -10.74 -5.89 2.37
CA ALA A 189 -9.37 -6.12 2.82
C ALA A 189 -9.23 -7.45 3.59
N ALA A 190 -10.13 -7.72 4.54
CA ALA A 190 -10.10 -8.98 5.29
C ALA A 190 -10.29 -10.20 4.38
N MET A 191 -11.19 -10.12 3.40
CA MET A 191 -11.38 -11.20 2.45
C MET A 191 -10.19 -11.34 1.49
N ASN A 192 -9.65 -10.22 1.00
CA ASN A 192 -8.49 -10.22 0.13
C ASN A 192 -7.28 -10.87 0.82
N PHE A 193 -7.00 -10.47 2.06
CA PHE A 193 -5.93 -11.04 2.88
C PHE A 193 -6.12 -12.53 3.10
N TYR A 194 -7.28 -12.94 3.62
CA TYR A 194 -7.58 -14.34 3.89
C TYR A 194 -7.48 -15.22 2.64
N LEU A 195 -8.08 -14.80 1.52
CA LEU A 195 -8.03 -15.57 0.28
C LEU A 195 -6.62 -15.59 -0.30
N SER A 196 -5.83 -14.54 -0.14
CA SER A 196 -4.45 -14.56 -0.59
C SER A 196 -3.63 -15.61 0.15
N GLU A 197 -3.71 -15.63 1.48
CA GLU A 197 -3.00 -16.63 2.31
C GLU A 197 -3.50 -18.05 2.02
N GLU A 198 -4.79 -18.26 1.82
CA GLU A 198 -5.35 -19.60 1.65
C GLU A 198 -5.22 -20.17 0.23
N ILE A 199 -5.12 -19.30 -0.78
CA ILE A 199 -5.17 -19.70 -2.20
C ILE A 199 -3.83 -19.53 -2.89
N PHE A 200 -3.09 -18.44 -2.64
CA PHE A 200 -1.83 -18.17 -3.31
C PHE A 200 -0.64 -18.74 -2.54
N ASP A 201 -0.49 -18.45 -1.24
CA ASP A 201 0.70 -18.83 -0.48
C ASP A 201 1.07 -20.32 -0.60
N PRO A 202 0.13 -21.31 -0.50
CA PRO A 202 0.49 -22.72 -0.61
C PRO A 202 0.99 -23.08 -2.02
N VAL A 203 0.46 -22.40 -3.04
CA VAL A 203 0.82 -22.62 -4.44
C VAL A 203 2.16 -21.98 -4.76
N GLU A 204 2.37 -20.75 -4.29
CA GLU A 204 3.63 -20.03 -4.44
C GLU A 204 4.75 -20.78 -3.72
N GLU A 205 4.54 -21.23 -2.48
CA GLU A 205 5.51 -22.04 -1.75
C GLU A 205 5.87 -23.34 -2.49
N GLU A 206 4.90 -24.03 -3.09
CA GLU A 206 5.14 -25.26 -3.86
C GLU A 206 5.98 -24.96 -5.11
N ILE A 207 5.63 -23.91 -5.85
CA ILE A 207 6.37 -23.45 -7.03
C ILE A 207 7.80 -23.05 -6.64
N GLU A 208 7.95 -22.28 -5.57
CA GLU A 208 9.26 -21.82 -5.10
C GLU A 208 10.14 -22.99 -4.65
N LYS A 209 9.57 -23.95 -3.92
CA LYS A 209 10.27 -25.19 -3.55
C LYS A 209 10.72 -25.94 -4.80
N GLU A 210 9.89 -26.06 -5.83
CA GLU A 210 10.28 -26.76 -7.07
C GLU A 210 11.32 -25.99 -7.91
N MET A 211 11.18 -24.68 -8.03
CA MET A 211 12.02 -23.84 -8.90
C MET A 211 13.34 -23.43 -8.26
N PHE A 212 13.36 -23.26 -6.94
CA PHE A 212 14.50 -22.69 -6.21
C PHE A 212 15.07 -23.61 -5.12
N SER A 213 14.53 -24.83 -4.93
CA SER A 213 15.31 -25.86 -4.26
C SER A 213 16.50 -26.24 -5.13
N ARG A 214 17.67 -25.73 -4.78
CA ARG A 214 18.91 -26.34 -5.21
C ARG A 214 18.96 -27.75 -4.62
N GLN A 215 18.69 -28.74 -5.47
CA GLN A 215 19.51 -29.94 -5.48
C GLN A 215 20.97 -29.50 -5.41
N GLY A 216 21.70 -30.02 -4.42
CA GLY A 216 23.13 -29.83 -4.33
C GLY A 216 23.81 -30.22 -5.63
N LYS A 217 24.59 -29.28 -6.17
CA LYS A 217 25.79 -29.51 -6.95
C LYS A 217 26.80 -28.43 -6.59
#